data_AF-A0A3M7D2V4-F1
#
_entry.id   AF-A0A3M7D2V4-F1
#
_cell.length_a   1.000
_cell.length_b   1.000
_cell.length_c   1.000
_cell.angle_alpha   90.00
_cell.angle_beta   90.00
_cell.angle_gamma   90.00
#
_symmetry.space_group_name_H-M   'P 1'
#
loop_
_entity.id
_entity.type
_entity.pdbx_description
1 polymer ?
#
loop_
_entity_poly.entity_id
_entity_poly.type
_entity_poly.pdbx_seq_one_letter_code
_entity_poly.pdbx_strand_id
1 'polypeptide(L)'
;MFSKPGLTRQMNFFRRSNQAESPNSARKRSGSNMSPAARETSGEKTRPKVAIVGSGCAGLGAAWALKDSNYEVHIFEKSSKLGGHTNTQPFRHGDDQVPVDTGFIVMNTATYPNFIRFLKEVGVDPVETQMTFGVSRDRGKFEWSGEGHGIFAQRRNLFRLRHWRMIFDIVRFNQFALDLLADEDDDGIDRLGSPPKYRKYAADMSIGEYLDREGYSQAFRDDYLIPMTAAVWSTSPDKASLEFPAATLVRFMWNHHLLSTLAARPPWLTIPGGSQRYIDAIVSQYPKDKLHIHTSCEVANILRPTSGSDSGVTVSWINAKTNRIEGDVFEHAILACHGDEVLPLLAKHGTQQKQLQEATSKEQERLTKSASGVPYVSQEELDIFNAFETTKTSATSTRTSH
;
A
#
# COMPACT_ATOMS: atom_id res chain seq x y z
N MET A 1 1.28 43.73 37.02
CA MET A 1 1.97 44.23 38.24
C MET A 1 3.31 43.50 38.31
N PHE A 2 4.45 44.21 38.20
CA PHE A 2 5.84 43.69 38.20
C PHE A 2 6.23 42.63 37.13
N SER A 3 7.50 42.46 36.72
CA SER A 3 8.53 43.43 36.29
C SER A 3 9.58 42.71 35.42
N LYS A 4 10.18 43.39 34.43
CA LYS A 4 11.45 43.02 33.74
C LYS A 4 12.67 43.52 34.57
N PRO A 5 13.97 43.37 34.16
CA PRO A 5 14.62 42.70 32.99
C PRO A 5 15.57 41.54 33.41
N GLY A 6 16.47 40.93 32.62
CA GLY A 6 16.83 41.02 31.18
C GLY A 6 18.26 41.57 30.90
N LEU A 7 19.10 40.87 30.10
CA LEU A 7 20.45 41.34 29.68
C LEU A 7 20.88 40.86 28.26
N THR A 8 21.71 41.67 27.61
CA THR A 8 22.15 41.55 26.20
C THR A 8 23.60 41.06 26.10
N ARG A 9 23.99 40.35 25.03
CA ARG A 9 25.38 40.37 24.54
C ARG A 9 25.52 40.13 23.03
N GLN A 10 25.90 41.18 22.31
CA GLN A 10 26.51 41.07 20.97
C GLN A 10 27.99 40.72 21.11
N MET A 11 28.56 40.01 20.12
CA MET A 11 29.98 40.13 19.77
C MET A 11 30.13 40.08 18.24
N ASN A 12 30.52 41.21 17.66
CA ASN A 12 31.12 41.29 16.33
C ASN A 12 32.64 41.28 16.49
N PHE A 13 33.39 40.49 15.72
CA PHE A 13 34.82 40.76 15.48
C PHE A 13 35.28 40.41 14.05
N PHE A 14 35.55 41.48 13.30
CA PHE A 14 36.63 41.65 12.30
C PHE A 14 36.97 40.55 11.27
N ARG A 15 36.37 40.75 10.08
CA ARG A 15 37.04 40.91 8.77
C ARG A 15 38.58 41.04 8.80
N ARG A 16 39.27 40.24 7.99
CA ARG A 16 40.49 40.68 7.25
C ARG A 16 40.68 39.92 5.93
N SER A 17 40.98 40.69 4.89
CA SER A 17 41.40 40.25 3.56
C SER A 17 42.90 39.96 3.51
N ASN A 18 43.36 39.25 2.47
CA ASN A 18 44.26 39.86 1.48
C ASN A 18 44.39 39.02 0.20
N GLN A 19 44.55 39.72 -0.93
CA GLN A 19 44.86 39.16 -2.24
C GLN A 19 46.37 39.21 -2.51
N ALA A 20 46.78 38.42 -3.52
CA ALA A 20 47.89 38.64 -4.45
C ALA A 20 49.33 38.68 -3.89
N GLU A 21 50.19 37.83 -4.47
CA GLU A 21 51.29 38.33 -5.30
C GLU A 21 51.85 37.22 -6.23
N SER A 22 52.25 37.64 -7.43
CA SER A 22 53.19 36.96 -8.34
C SER A 22 54.02 38.08 -8.99
N PRO A 23 55.30 37.88 -9.36
CA PRO A 23 55.58 37.35 -10.71
C PRO A 23 56.96 36.68 -10.93
N ASN A 24 57.20 36.22 -12.18
CA ASN A 24 58.51 35.93 -12.82
C ASN A 24 59.30 34.71 -12.31
N SER A 25 60.15 34.02 -13.10
CA SER A 25 60.73 34.34 -14.42
C SER A 25 60.93 33.08 -15.30
N ALA A 26 61.17 33.27 -16.61
CA ALA A 26 61.21 32.22 -17.61
C ALA A 26 62.56 31.46 -17.73
N ARG A 27 62.51 30.22 -18.23
CA ARG A 27 63.63 29.64 -19.02
C ARG A 27 63.14 28.64 -20.08
N LYS A 28 63.33 28.98 -21.36
CA LYS A 28 63.12 28.07 -22.50
C LYS A 28 64.18 26.96 -22.50
N ARG A 29 63.75 25.71 -22.73
CA ARG A 29 64.52 24.69 -23.48
C ARG A 29 63.58 23.89 -24.37
N SER A 30 64.13 23.41 -25.48
CA SER A 30 63.43 22.82 -26.62
C SER A 30 63.46 21.29 -26.61
N GLY A 31 62.44 20.67 -27.20
CA GLY A 31 62.62 19.45 -27.99
C GLY A 31 61.74 18.25 -27.65
N SER A 32 61.35 17.55 -28.73
CA SER A 32 60.80 16.18 -28.83
C SER A 32 59.40 15.86 -28.29
N ASN A 33 58.55 15.45 -29.24
CA ASN A 33 57.45 14.48 -29.19
C ASN A 33 56.63 14.35 -27.89
N MET A 34 55.40 14.88 -27.93
CA MET A 34 54.27 14.37 -27.14
C MET A 34 53.13 13.97 -28.08
N SER A 35 52.59 12.78 -27.83
CA SER A 35 51.40 12.22 -28.49
C SER A 35 50.19 13.18 -28.38
N PRO A 36 49.18 13.07 -29.28
CA PRO A 36 47.97 13.87 -29.13
C PRO A 36 47.32 13.57 -27.78
N ALA A 37 47.30 14.56 -26.90
CA ALA A 37 46.68 14.44 -25.59
C ALA A 37 45.20 14.08 -25.77
N ALA A 38 44.79 12.98 -25.13
CA ALA A 38 43.38 12.67 -25.02
C ALA A 38 42.69 13.87 -24.37
N ARG A 39 41.65 14.39 -25.02
CA ARG A 39 40.70 15.27 -24.34
C ARG A 39 40.02 14.40 -23.29
N GLU A 40 40.44 14.54 -22.04
CA GLU A 40 39.58 14.22 -20.91
C GLU A 40 38.39 15.17 -20.97
N THR A 41 37.37 14.76 -21.74
CA THR A 41 36.02 15.21 -21.49
C THR A 41 35.73 14.79 -20.06
N SER A 42 35.62 15.77 -19.16
CA SER A 42 35.07 15.58 -17.83
C SER A 42 33.63 15.11 -17.99
N GLY A 43 33.46 13.80 -18.19
CA GLY A 43 32.18 13.16 -18.36
C GLY A 43 31.40 13.40 -17.10
N GLU A 44 30.40 14.27 -17.20
CA GLU A 44 29.39 14.43 -16.17
C GLU A 44 28.80 13.03 -15.95
N LYS A 45 29.10 12.42 -14.79
CA LYS A 45 28.61 11.08 -14.47
C LYS A 45 27.10 11.19 -14.31
N THR A 46 26.38 10.98 -15.40
CA THR A 46 24.92 10.86 -15.44
C THR A 46 24.51 9.89 -14.35
N ARG A 47 23.62 10.33 -13.46
CA ARG A 47 23.16 9.49 -12.35
C ARG A 47 22.46 8.26 -12.94
N PRO A 48 22.61 7.07 -12.33
CA PRO A 48 21.84 5.92 -12.73
C PRO A 48 20.35 6.20 -12.52
N LYS A 49 19.49 5.76 -13.43
CA LYS A 49 18.05 6.05 -13.39
C LYS A 49 17.24 4.86 -12.85
N VAL A 50 16.18 5.13 -12.10
CA VAL A 50 15.17 4.15 -11.68
C VAL A 50 13.79 4.60 -12.15
N ALA A 51 13.09 3.74 -12.88
CA ALA A 51 11.68 3.94 -13.21
C ALA A 51 10.79 3.39 -12.08
N ILE A 52 9.71 4.10 -11.75
CA ILE A 52 8.65 3.67 -10.85
C ILE A 52 7.34 3.77 -11.64
N VAL A 53 6.64 2.65 -11.80
CA VAL A 53 5.41 2.56 -12.58
C VAL A 53 4.22 2.58 -11.62
N GLY A 54 3.46 3.67 -11.64
CA GLY A 54 2.38 3.96 -10.70
C GLY A 54 2.81 4.86 -9.54
N SER A 55 1.99 5.88 -9.24
CA SER A 55 2.22 6.84 -8.14
C SER A 55 1.31 6.64 -6.93
N GLY A 56 0.80 5.43 -6.75
CA GLY A 56 0.10 5.04 -5.52
C GLY A 56 1.01 5.10 -4.29
N CYS A 57 0.46 4.77 -3.11
CA CYS A 57 1.21 4.77 -1.85
C CYS A 57 2.50 3.92 -1.90
N ALA A 58 2.50 2.79 -2.62
CA ALA A 58 3.68 1.96 -2.84
C ALA A 58 4.76 2.69 -3.67
N GLY A 59 4.39 3.29 -4.80
CA GLY A 59 5.33 3.98 -5.70
C GLY A 59 5.92 5.25 -5.08
N LEU A 60 5.09 6.03 -4.39
CA LEU A 60 5.54 7.20 -3.64
C LEU A 60 6.41 6.82 -2.43
N GLY A 61 6.09 5.72 -1.74
CA GLY A 61 6.93 5.17 -0.67
C GLY A 61 8.29 4.70 -1.18
N ALA A 62 8.33 4.00 -2.32
CA ALA A 62 9.57 3.60 -2.99
C ALA A 62 10.40 4.82 -3.44
N ALA A 63 9.76 5.82 -4.04
CA ALA A 63 10.43 7.08 -4.39
C ALA A 63 11.05 7.73 -3.15
N TRP A 64 10.28 7.90 -2.08
CA TRP A 64 10.75 8.48 -0.82
C TRP A 64 11.93 7.70 -0.21
N ALA A 65 11.89 6.36 -0.23
CA ALA A 65 13.01 5.54 0.24
C ALA A 65 14.30 5.72 -0.60
N LEU A 66 14.16 6.06 -1.89
CA LEU A 66 15.28 6.36 -2.79
C LEU A 66 15.79 7.81 -2.71
N LYS A 67 15.18 8.70 -1.90
CA LYS A 67 15.48 10.14 -1.86
C LYS A 67 16.96 10.43 -1.59
N ASP A 68 17.60 9.65 -0.73
CA ASP A 68 18.99 9.79 -0.28
C ASP A 68 19.99 8.90 -1.06
N SER A 69 19.51 8.12 -2.04
CA SER A 69 20.37 7.29 -2.90
C SER A 69 21.15 8.12 -3.96
N ASN A 70 21.95 7.48 -4.81
CA ASN A 70 22.54 8.15 -5.98
C ASN A 70 21.64 8.12 -7.24
N TYR A 71 20.46 7.49 -7.17
CA TYR A 71 19.59 7.32 -8.34
C TYR A 71 18.78 8.57 -8.69
N GLU A 72 18.61 8.82 -9.99
CA GLU A 72 17.59 9.71 -10.56
C GLU A 72 16.28 8.91 -10.69
N VAL A 73 15.20 9.39 -10.07
CA VAL A 73 13.94 8.64 -9.91
C VAL A 73 12.87 9.22 -10.83
N HIS A 74 12.32 8.37 -11.71
CA HIS A 74 11.27 8.72 -12.65
C HIS A 74 9.98 8.01 -12.26
N ILE A 75 8.95 8.76 -11.83
CA ILE A 75 7.62 8.21 -11.57
C ILE A 75 6.77 8.39 -12.83
N PHE A 76 6.23 7.29 -13.35
CA PHE A 76 5.27 7.29 -14.46
C PHE A 76 3.87 7.04 -13.91
N GLU A 77 2.95 7.97 -14.19
CA GLU A 77 1.58 7.94 -13.73
C GLU A 77 0.61 8.17 -14.89
N LYS A 78 -0.31 7.22 -15.10
CA LYS A 78 -1.34 7.25 -16.13
C LYS A 78 -2.36 8.36 -15.91
N SER A 79 -2.68 8.65 -14.65
CA SER A 79 -3.53 9.75 -14.22
C SER A 79 -2.87 11.13 -14.42
N SER A 80 -3.67 12.19 -14.47
CA SER A 80 -3.18 13.58 -14.47
C SER A 80 -2.65 14.05 -13.11
N LYS A 81 -2.90 13.28 -12.04
CA LYS A 81 -2.51 13.55 -10.64
C LYS A 81 -1.87 12.32 -10.00
N LEU A 82 -1.09 12.53 -8.95
CA LEU A 82 -0.47 11.46 -8.16
C LEU A 82 -1.45 10.86 -7.14
N GLY A 83 -1.09 9.71 -6.56
CA GLY A 83 -1.66 9.18 -5.32
C GLY A 83 -2.54 7.94 -5.44
N GLY A 84 -3.09 7.65 -6.62
CA GLY A 84 -3.99 6.51 -6.84
C GLY A 84 -5.20 6.55 -5.91
N HIS A 85 -5.33 5.56 -5.00
CA HIS A 85 -6.38 5.51 -3.96
C HIS A 85 -6.26 6.60 -2.88
N THR A 86 -5.13 7.26 -2.73
CA THR A 86 -5.04 8.50 -1.95
C THR A 86 -5.65 9.62 -2.80
N ASN A 87 -6.91 9.95 -2.54
CA ASN A 87 -7.68 10.89 -3.34
C ASN A 87 -8.44 11.90 -2.47
N THR A 88 -7.85 13.07 -2.27
CA THR A 88 -8.51 14.23 -1.67
C THR A 88 -9.22 15.04 -2.77
N GLN A 89 -10.49 15.36 -2.59
CA GLN A 89 -11.29 16.18 -3.51
C GLN A 89 -11.90 17.39 -2.78
N PRO A 90 -11.97 18.58 -3.41
CA PRO A 90 -12.61 19.74 -2.80
C PRO A 90 -14.14 19.60 -2.86
N PHE A 91 -14.79 19.45 -1.71
CA PHE A 91 -16.23 19.65 -1.58
C PHE A 91 -16.54 21.14 -1.39
N ARG A 92 -17.60 21.64 -2.04
CA ARG A 92 -18.03 23.04 -1.97
C ARG A 92 -19.47 23.14 -1.53
N HIS A 93 -19.77 24.07 -0.62
CA HIS A 93 -21.12 24.36 -0.16
C HIS A 93 -21.27 25.87 0.07
N GLY A 94 -21.93 26.57 -0.85
CA GLY A 94 -21.88 28.03 -0.88
C GLY A 94 -20.46 28.53 -1.14
N ASP A 95 -20.00 29.45 -0.29
CA ASP A 95 -18.62 29.98 -0.33
C ASP A 95 -17.60 29.08 0.41
N ASP A 96 -18.07 28.09 1.19
CA ASP A 96 -17.19 27.18 1.94
C ASP A 96 -16.60 26.09 1.04
N GLN A 97 -15.32 25.78 1.23
CA GLN A 97 -14.62 24.66 0.57
C GLN A 97 -13.85 23.83 1.59
N VAL A 98 -14.08 22.51 1.58
CA VAL A 98 -13.45 21.54 2.49
C VAL A 98 -12.78 20.40 1.68
N PRO A 99 -11.53 20.02 1.98
CA PRO A 99 -10.93 18.82 1.40
C PRO A 99 -11.58 17.55 1.98
N VAL A 100 -12.04 16.66 1.11
CA VAL A 100 -12.68 15.38 1.46
C VAL A 100 -11.89 14.25 0.82
N ASP A 101 -11.38 13.33 1.64
CA ASP A 101 -10.78 12.10 1.14
C ASP A 101 -11.86 11.10 0.71
N THR A 102 -11.72 10.50 -0.47
CA THR A 102 -12.71 9.58 -1.06
C THR A 102 -12.20 8.15 -1.25
N GLY A 103 -11.05 7.81 -0.65
CA GLY A 103 -10.41 6.51 -0.78
C GLY A 103 -9.75 6.11 0.54
N PHE A 104 -8.46 6.38 0.70
CA PHE A 104 -7.84 6.32 2.02
C PHE A 104 -8.28 7.53 2.88
N ILE A 105 -8.95 7.27 4.02
CA ILE A 105 -9.55 8.30 4.88
C ILE A 105 -9.08 8.26 6.36
N VAL A 106 -8.69 7.09 6.87
CA VAL A 106 -8.33 6.86 8.28
C VAL A 106 -7.26 5.78 8.43
N MET A 107 -6.57 5.79 9.57
CA MET A 107 -5.62 4.77 10.03
C MET A 107 -5.79 4.54 11.53
N ASN A 108 -5.16 3.50 12.08
CA ASN A 108 -5.07 3.31 13.54
C ASN A 108 -3.64 2.94 13.96
N THR A 109 -3.31 3.15 15.24
CA THR A 109 -1.95 2.99 15.76
C THR A 109 -1.42 1.56 15.78
N ALA A 110 -2.29 0.55 15.75
CA ALA A 110 -1.89 -0.85 15.80
C ALA A 110 -1.51 -1.40 14.42
N THR A 111 -2.29 -1.09 13.38
CA THR A 111 -2.09 -1.65 12.03
C THR A 111 -1.27 -0.75 11.09
N TYR A 112 -1.03 0.52 11.44
CA TYR A 112 -0.26 1.47 10.62
C TYR A 112 1.05 1.99 11.26
N PRO A 113 1.83 1.20 12.04
CA PRO A 113 2.99 1.72 12.77
C PRO A 113 4.08 2.30 11.85
N ASN A 114 4.29 1.70 10.67
CA ASN A 114 5.26 2.19 9.69
C ASN A 114 4.77 3.49 9.02
N PHE A 115 3.49 3.58 8.66
CA PHE A 115 2.94 4.77 8.01
C PHE A 115 2.89 5.97 8.96
N ILE A 116 2.54 5.76 10.23
CA ILE A 116 2.55 6.82 11.27
C ILE A 116 3.98 7.35 11.51
N ARG A 117 4.98 6.46 11.55
CA ARG A 117 6.40 6.87 11.63
C ARG A 117 6.85 7.66 10.40
N PHE A 118 6.46 7.21 9.22
CA PHE A 118 6.73 7.89 7.95
C PHE A 118 6.08 9.29 7.91
N LEU A 119 4.80 9.41 8.30
CA LEU A 119 4.07 10.68 8.34
C LEU A 119 4.79 11.71 9.23
N LYS A 120 5.25 11.30 10.41
CA LYS A 120 6.07 12.12 11.30
C LYS A 120 7.38 12.58 10.65
N GLU A 121 8.07 11.68 9.95
CA GLU A 121 9.34 11.98 9.27
C GLU A 121 9.16 12.96 8.10
N VAL A 122 8.02 12.95 7.40
CA VAL A 122 7.68 13.98 6.40
C VAL A 122 6.98 15.21 6.97
N GLY A 123 6.86 15.35 8.30
CA GLY A 123 6.26 16.52 8.95
C GLY A 123 4.75 16.67 8.77
N VAL A 124 4.03 15.56 8.62
CA VAL A 124 2.57 15.51 8.53
C VAL A 124 2.01 14.83 9.78
N ASP A 125 1.62 15.61 10.77
CA ASP A 125 1.04 15.08 12.01
C ASP A 125 -0.44 14.67 11.79
N PRO A 126 -0.81 13.40 12.00
CA PRO A 126 -2.20 12.97 11.99
C PRO A 126 -2.90 13.35 13.31
N VAL A 127 -4.22 13.51 13.27
CA VAL A 127 -5.07 13.86 14.43
C VAL A 127 -6.04 12.73 14.75
N GLU A 128 -6.46 12.64 16.02
CA GLU A 128 -7.51 11.69 16.41
C GLU A 128 -8.83 11.96 15.68
N THR A 129 -9.50 10.87 15.32
CA THR A 129 -10.83 10.89 14.69
C THR A 129 -11.67 9.74 15.23
N GLN A 130 -12.96 9.79 14.95
CA GLN A 130 -13.89 8.73 15.30
C GLN A 130 -14.21 7.88 14.07
N MET A 131 -14.05 6.55 14.19
CA MET A 131 -14.56 5.59 13.23
C MET A 131 -15.74 4.85 13.85
N THR A 132 -16.93 5.41 13.68
CA THR A 132 -18.19 4.85 14.20
C THR A 132 -18.89 4.03 13.12
N PHE A 133 -19.79 3.15 13.53
CA PHE A 133 -20.52 2.27 12.62
C PHE A 133 -22.00 2.23 12.97
N GLY A 134 -22.85 2.49 11.98
CA GLY A 134 -24.30 2.45 12.09
C GLY A 134 -24.94 1.89 10.82
N VAL A 135 -26.07 1.22 10.99
CA VAL A 135 -26.85 0.58 9.92
C VAL A 135 -28.24 1.20 9.92
N SER A 136 -28.70 1.66 8.75
CA SER A 136 -30.10 2.00 8.51
C SER A 136 -30.62 1.23 7.30
N ARG A 137 -31.70 0.45 7.49
CA ARG A 137 -32.32 -0.39 6.46
C ARG A 137 -33.73 0.10 6.11
N ASP A 138 -34.09 -0.12 4.84
CA ASP A 138 -35.43 0.13 4.27
C ASP A 138 -35.99 1.54 4.55
N ARG A 139 -35.13 2.57 4.47
CA ARG A 139 -35.46 3.97 4.82
C ARG A 139 -35.83 4.14 6.31
N GLY A 140 -35.01 3.60 7.21
CA GLY A 140 -35.20 3.72 8.66
C GLY A 140 -36.21 2.75 9.29
N LYS A 141 -36.66 1.69 8.60
CA LYS A 141 -37.51 0.67 9.26
C LYS A 141 -36.74 -0.17 10.30
N PHE A 142 -35.43 -0.23 10.16
CA PHE A 142 -34.54 -0.87 11.13
C PHE A 142 -33.23 -0.09 11.20
N GLU A 143 -32.86 0.31 12.43
CA GLU A 143 -31.65 1.08 12.69
C GLU A 143 -31.00 0.65 14.00
N TRP A 144 -29.67 0.59 14.00
CA TRP A 144 -28.82 0.44 15.18
C TRP A 144 -27.40 0.96 14.88
N SER A 145 -26.60 1.20 15.91
CA SER A 145 -25.18 1.52 15.79
C SER A 145 -24.35 0.84 16.88
N GLY A 146 -23.03 0.77 16.66
CA GLY A 146 -22.08 0.26 17.65
C GLY A 146 -21.85 1.17 18.87
N GLU A 147 -22.45 2.36 18.89
CA GLU A 147 -22.39 3.27 20.04
C GLU A 147 -23.43 2.90 21.11
N GLY A 148 -23.10 3.09 22.40
CA GLY A 148 -23.90 2.57 23.51
C GLY A 148 -25.38 2.98 23.50
N HIS A 149 -25.71 4.20 23.08
CA HIS A 149 -27.09 4.66 22.95
C HIS A 149 -27.73 4.23 21.61
N GLY A 150 -26.92 4.00 20.58
CA GLY A 150 -27.35 3.66 19.24
C GLY A 150 -27.65 2.17 19.01
N ILE A 151 -27.19 1.26 19.88
CA ILE A 151 -27.62 -0.15 19.87
C ILE A 151 -29.17 -0.22 19.87
N PHE A 152 -29.81 0.56 20.74
CA PHE A 152 -31.26 0.73 20.81
C PHE A 152 -31.74 2.08 20.25
N ALA A 153 -31.11 2.57 19.16
CA ALA A 153 -31.51 3.80 18.46
C ALA A 153 -33.04 3.87 18.24
N GLN A 154 -33.65 2.72 17.93
CA GLN A 154 -35.10 2.56 17.90
C GLN A 154 -35.58 1.85 19.17
N ARG A 155 -36.17 2.59 20.13
CA ARG A 155 -36.64 2.07 21.44
C ARG A 155 -37.50 0.80 21.35
N ARG A 156 -38.29 0.62 20.27
CA ARG A 156 -39.07 -0.61 20.00
C ARG A 156 -38.21 -1.90 19.98
N ASN A 157 -36.92 -1.79 19.70
CA ASN A 157 -36.01 -2.93 19.64
C ASN A 157 -35.72 -3.54 21.02
N LEU A 158 -35.93 -2.80 22.11
CA LEU A 158 -35.85 -3.31 23.49
C LEU A 158 -36.77 -4.53 23.72
N PHE A 159 -37.91 -4.57 23.03
CA PHE A 159 -38.91 -5.64 23.14
C PHE A 159 -38.87 -6.64 21.97
N ARG A 160 -37.89 -6.54 21.06
CA ARG A 160 -37.80 -7.40 19.86
C ARG A 160 -36.74 -8.49 20.05
N LEU A 161 -37.20 -9.72 20.24
CA LEU A 161 -36.33 -10.91 20.36
C LEU A 161 -35.33 -11.05 19.20
N ARG A 162 -35.73 -10.71 17.96
CA ARG A 162 -34.83 -10.69 16.78
C ARG A 162 -33.59 -9.81 16.99
N HIS A 163 -33.76 -8.65 17.62
CA HIS A 163 -32.66 -7.70 17.86
C HIS A 163 -31.77 -8.14 19.03
N TRP A 164 -32.35 -8.68 20.10
CA TRP A 164 -31.56 -9.31 21.16
C TRP A 164 -30.77 -10.53 20.68
N ARG A 165 -31.34 -11.33 19.76
CA ARG A 165 -30.62 -12.44 19.13
C ARG A 165 -29.45 -11.94 18.27
N MET A 166 -29.63 -10.86 17.50
CA MET A 166 -28.54 -10.19 16.78
C MET A 166 -27.42 -9.76 17.75
N ILE A 167 -27.73 -9.07 18.85
CA ILE A 167 -26.73 -8.65 19.86
C ILE A 167 -25.99 -9.85 20.45
N PHE A 168 -26.71 -10.90 20.84
CA PHE A 168 -26.12 -12.14 21.35
C PHE A 168 -25.16 -12.78 20.33
N ASP A 169 -25.60 -12.88 19.07
CA ASP A 169 -24.80 -13.46 17.99
C ASP A 169 -23.57 -12.60 17.65
N ILE A 170 -23.62 -11.26 17.80
CA ILE A 170 -22.45 -10.37 17.67
C ILE A 170 -21.41 -10.70 18.75
N VAL A 171 -21.84 -10.78 20.02
CA VAL A 171 -20.93 -11.13 21.14
C VAL A 171 -20.35 -12.53 20.95
N ARG A 172 -21.19 -13.49 20.54
CA ARG A 172 -20.77 -14.86 20.24
C ARG A 172 -19.74 -14.91 19.10
N PHE A 173 -20.01 -14.23 17.98
CA PHE A 173 -19.09 -14.21 16.83
C PHE A 173 -17.74 -13.62 17.23
N ASN A 174 -17.74 -12.48 17.93
CA ASN A 174 -16.50 -11.82 18.36
C ASN A 174 -15.67 -12.66 19.36
N GLN A 175 -16.29 -13.57 20.10
CA GLN A 175 -15.59 -14.48 21.02
C GLN A 175 -15.11 -15.76 20.31
N PHE A 176 -15.97 -16.44 19.56
CA PHE A 176 -15.72 -17.79 19.05
C PHE A 176 -15.22 -17.85 17.60
N ALA A 177 -15.32 -16.77 16.81
CA ALA A 177 -14.77 -16.78 15.45
C ALA A 177 -13.25 -16.97 15.46
N LEU A 178 -12.56 -16.52 16.51
CA LEU A 178 -11.09 -16.64 16.66
C LEU A 178 -10.60 -18.10 16.69
N ASP A 179 -11.46 -19.06 17.03
CA ASP A 179 -11.14 -20.49 16.97
C ASP A 179 -10.81 -20.95 15.53
N LEU A 180 -11.25 -20.21 14.49
CA LEU A 180 -10.87 -20.43 13.09
C LEU A 180 -9.43 -20.02 12.77
N LEU A 181 -8.79 -19.20 13.61
CA LEU A 181 -7.40 -18.75 13.46
C LEU A 181 -6.43 -19.49 14.40
N ALA A 182 -6.96 -20.28 15.33
CA ALA A 182 -6.21 -20.84 16.46
C ALA A 182 -5.19 -21.93 16.08
N ASP A 183 -5.14 -22.37 14.82
CA ASP A 183 -4.31 -23.47 14.30
C ASP A 183 -3.18 -23.00 13.36
N GLU A 184 -3.00 -21.68 13.15
CA GLU A 184 -1.93 -21.17 12.29
C GLU A 184 -0.57 -21.08 12.99
N ASP A 185 -0.60 -20.91 14.32
CA ASP A 185 0.57 -21.05 15.19
C ASP A 185 0.67 -22.52 15.66
N ASP A 186 1.25 -23.39 14.81
CA ASP A 186 1.45 -24.82 15.10
C ASP A 186 2.59 -25.05 16.10
N ASP A 187 2.38 -24.61 17.35
CA ASP A 187 3.26 -24.88 18.50
C ASP A 187 3.08 -26.31 19.08
N GLY A 188 2.28 -27.17 18.43
CA GLY A 188 2.01 -28.54 18.89
C GLY A 188 1.23 -28.64 20.22
N ILE A 189 0.62 -27.55 20.70
CA ILE A 189 -0.16 -27.53 21.95
C ILE A 189 -1.61 -27.95 21.68
N ASP A 190 -2.01 -29.10 22.20
CA ASP A 190 -3.40 -29.58 22.20
C ASP A 190 -4.33 -28.62 22.97
N ARG A 191 -4.86 -27.61 22.26
CA ARG A 191 -5.88 -26.69 22.79
C ARG A 191 -7.23 -27.41 22.89
N LEU A 192 -7.81 -27.42 24.09
CA LEU A 192 -9.10 -28.04 24.41
C LEU A 192 -10.23 -27.42 23.56
N GLY A 193 -10.67 -28.14 22.52
CA GLY A 193 -11.67 -27.67 21.55
C GLY A 193 -11.90 -28.66 20.41
N SER A 194 -12.62 -28.25 19.37
CA SER A 194 -12.94 -29.09 18.20
C SER A 194 -11.69 -29.74 17.57
N PRO A 195 -11.76 -30.97 17.00
CA PRO A 195 -10.57 -31.64 16.44
C PRO A 195 -9.89 -30.82 15.32
N PRO A 196 -8.56 -30.92 15.12
CA PRO A 196 -7.85 -30.15 14.08
C PRO A 196 -8.42 -30.32 12.66
N LYS A 197 -8.92 -31.52 12.32
CA LYS A 197 -9.62 -31.78 11.05
C LYS A 197 -10.90 -30.95 10.88
N TYR A 198 -11.62 -30.65 11.97
CA TYR A 198 -12.81 -29.80 11.96
C TYR A 198 -12.44 -28.34 11.74
N ARG A 199 -11.42 -27.84 12.44
CA ARG A 199 -10.95 -26.44 12.36
C ARG A 199 -10.46 -26.12 10.95
N LYS A 200 -9.60 -26.97 10.36
CA LYS A 200 -9.14 -26.83 8.97
C LYS A 200 -10.28 -26.88 7.95
N TYR A 201 -11.29 -27.73 8.15
CA TYR A 201 -12.48 -27.76 7.29
C TYR A 201 -13.27 -26.46 7.41
N ALA A 202 -13.52 -25.97 8.63
CA ALA A 202 -14.26 -24.73 8.86
C ALA A 202 -13.52 -23.47 8.36
N ALA A 203 -12.18 -23.48 8.32
CA ALA A 203 -11.37 -22.41 7.74
C ALA A 203 -11.48 -22.33 6.20
N ASP A 204 -11.62 -23.49 5.53
CA ASP A 204 -11.83 -23.62 4.08
C ASP A 204 -13.30 -23.37 3.65
N MET A 205 -14.27 -23.42 4.57
CA MET A 205 -15.68 -23.15 4.29
C MET A 205 -15.93 -21.67 3.95
N SER A 206 -16.97 -21.41 3.16
CA SER A 206 -17.48 -20.05 3.00
C SER A 206 -18.07 -19.51 4.31
N ILE A 207 -18.04 -18.19 4.50
CA ILE A 207 -18.63 -17.57 5.69
C ILE A 207 -20.13 -17.88 5.80
N GLY A 208 -20.87 -17.98 4.70
CA GLY A 208 -22.29 -18.35 4.70
C GLY A 208 -22.54 -19.73 5.29
N GLU A 209 -21.82 -20.74 4.80
CA GLU A 209 -21.93 -22.11 5.31
C GLU A 209 -21.48 -22.21 6.77
N TYR A 210 -20.44 -21.46 7.18
CA TYR A 210 -20.03 -21.36 8.59
C TYR A 210 -21.14 -20.80 9.47
N LEU A 211 -21.80 -19.71 9.04
CA LEU A 211 -22.90 -19.10 9.80
C LEU A 211 -24.09 -20.03 9.97
N ASP A 212 -24.50 -20.68 8.89
CA ASP A 212 -25.65 -21.60 8.90
C ASP A 212 -25.33 -22.87 9.73
N ARG A 213 -24.11 -23.43 9.62
CA ARG A 213 -23.63 -24.57 10.41
C ARG A 213 -23.63 -24.29 11.90
N GLU A 214 -23.04 -23.17 12.31
CA GLU A 214 -22.88 -22.82 13.72
C GLU A 214 -24.16 -22.21 14.31
N GLY A 215 -25.23 -22.03 13.52
CA GLY A 215 -26.55 -21.59 13.98
C GLY A 215 -26.65 -20.09 14.28
N TYR A 216 -25.91 -19.24 13.56
CA TYR A 216 -26.07 -17.79 13.65
C TYR A 216 -27.39 -17.34 13.01
N SER A 217 -28.02 -16.30 13.57
CA SER A 217 -29.32 -15.84 13.06
C SER A 217 -29.21 -15.05 11.77
N GLN A 218 -30.27 -15.09 10.96
CA GLN A 218 -30.44 -14.19 9.80
C GLN A 218 -30.42 -12.71 10.20
N ALA A 219 -30.76 -12.38 11.46
CA ALA A 219 -30.59 -11.02 11.98
C ALA A 219 -29.11 -10.64 12.10
N PHE A 220 -28.27 -11.49 12.69
CA PHE A 220 -26.82 -11.26 12.71
C PHE A 220 -26.22 -11.14 11.30
N ARG A 221 -26.59 -12.06 10.40
CA ARG A 221 -26.14 -12.06 9.00
C ARG A 221 -26.50 -10.76 8.27
N ASP A 222 -27.80 -10.42 8.22
CA ASP A 222 -28.31 -9.35 7.36
C ASP A 222 -28.28 -7.94 8.00
N ASP A 223 -28.32 -7.85 9.34
CA ASP A 223 -28.35 -6.56 10.05
C ASP A 223 -26.97 -6.14 10.60
N TYR A 224 -26.02 -7.07 10.75
CA TYR A 224 -24.66 -6.80 11.25
C TYR A 224 -23.58 -7.18 10.24
N LEU A 225 -23.43 -8.46 9.90
CA LEU A 225 -22.21 -8.93 9.21
C LEU A 225 -22.13 -8.43 7.77
N ILE A 226 -23.19 -8.62 6.97
CA ILE A 226 -23.22 -8.12 5.59
C ILE A 226 -23.04 -6.59 5.55
N PRO A 227 -23.77 -5.76 6.33
CA PRO A 227 -23.53 -4.32 6.37
C PRO A 227 -22.10 -3.92 6.80
N MET A 228 -21.50 -4.61 7.77
CA MET A 228 -20.14 -4.35 8.23
C MET A 228 -19.12 -4.64 7.12
N THR A 229 -19.21 -5.83 6.52
CA THR A 229 -18.33 -6.26 5.42
C THR A 229 -18.49 -5.35 4.19
N ALA A 230 -19.71 -4.99 3.81
CA ALA A 230 -20.01 -4.06 2.73
C ALA A 230 -19.38 -2.68 2.95
N ALA A 231 -19.52 -2.12 4.16
CA ALA A 231 -18.96 -0.82 4.51
C ALA A 231 -17.43 -0.82 4.49
N VAL A 232 -16.77 -1.87 4.99
CA VAL A 232 -15.30 -1.91 5.08
C VAL A 232 -14.65 -2.23 3.74
N TRP A 233 -15.25 -3.08 2.91
CA TRP A 233 -14.73 -3.41 1.57
C TRP A 233 -15.26 -2.47 0.47
N SER A 234 -15.96 -1.39 0.82
CA SER A 234 -16.54 -0.42 -0.11
C SER A 234 -17.36 -1.06 -1.25
N THR A 235 -18.07 -2.15 -0.93
CA THR A 235 -18.82 -2.96 -1.89
C THR A 235 -20.31 -2.95 -1.55
N SER A 236 -21.16 -3.21 -2.54
CA SER A 236 -22.61 -3.25 -2.28
C SER A 236 -22.99 -4.51 -1.48
N PRO A 237 -24.04 -4.48 -0.64
CA PRO A 237 -24.40 -5.63 0.22
C PRO A 237 -24.66 -6.94 -0.52
N ASP A 238 -25.10 -6.87 -1.78
CA ASP A 238 -25.26 -8.01 -2.71
C ASP A 238 -23.91 -8.58 -3.20
N LYS A 239 -22.86 -7.76 -3.21
CA LYS A 239 -21.48 -8.14 -3.58
C LYS A 239 -20.58 -8.40 -2.37
N ALA A 240 -21.02 -8.08 -1.16
CA ALA A 240 -20.42 -8.55 0.09
C ALA A 240 -20.76 -10.05 0.25
N SER A 241 -20.22 -10.87 -0.66
CA SER A 241 -20.62 -12.26 -0.81
C SER A 241 -20.36 -13.05 0.47
N LEU A 242 -21.28 -13.97 0.78
CA LEU A 242 -21.04 -14.94 1.83
C LEU A 242 -20.21 -16.15 1.36
N GLU A 243 -19.76 -16.14 0.10
CA GLU A 243 -18.90 -17.16 -0.51
C GLU A 243 -17.43 -17.01 -0.12
N PHE A 244 -17.01 -15.87 0.43
CA PHE A 244 -15.62 -15.68 0.88
C PHE A 244 -15.24 -16.67 2.00
N PRO A 245 -14.00 -17.21 2.01
CA PRO A 245 -13.55 -18.11 3.06
C PRO A 245 -13.68 -17.50 4.45
N ALA A 246 -14.27 -18.24 5.38
CA ALA A 246 -14.56 -17.76 6.73
C ALA A 246 -13.31 -17.28 7.46
N ALA A 247 -12.20 -18.02 7.35
CA ALA A 247 -10.91 -17.64 7.96
C ALA A 247 -10.36 -16.31 7.41
N THR A 248 -10.56 -16.01 6.12
CA THR A 248 -10.09 -14.74 5.53
C THR A 248 -10.84 -13.54 6.10
N LEU A 249 -12.19 -13.61 6.17
CA LEU A 249 -13.00 -12.55 6.78
C LEU A 249 -12.67 -12.39 8.28
N VAL A 250 -12.57 -13.49 9.01
CA VAL A 250 -12.29 -13.45 10.46
C VAL A 250 -10.90 -12.90 10.75
N ARG A 251 -9.87 -13.31 10.00
CA ARG A 251 -8.52 -12.72 10.11
C ARG A 251 -8.52 -11.24 9.76
N PHE A 252 -9.26 -10.85 8.73
CA PHE A 252 -9.43 -9.45 8.37
C PHE A 252 -10.06 -8.64 9.54
N MET A 253 -11.16 -9.13 10.11
CA MET A 253 -11.84 -8.48 11.24
C MET A 253 -10.99 -8.49 12.53
N TRP A 254 -10.18 -9.53 12.76
CA TRP A 254 -9.21 -9.59 13.86
C TRP A 254 -8.12 -8.54 13.71
N ASN A 255 -7.43 -8.53 12.56
CA ASN A 255 -6.33 -7.62 12.26
C ASN A 255 -6.77 -6.14 12.34
N HIS A 256 -8.02 -5.83 11.98
CA HIS A 256 -8.58 -4.47 12.07
C HIS A 256 -9.28 -4.16 13.41
N HIS A 257 -9.12 -5.02 14.42
CA HIS A 257 -9.72 -4.89 15.76
C HIS A 257 -11.26 -4.77 15.79
N LEU A 258 -11.94 -5.29 14.75
CA LEU A 258 -13.40 -5.30 14.62
C LEU A 258 -14.06 -6.40 15.47
N LEU A 259 -13.34 -7.47 15.80
CA LEU A 259 -13.80 -8.56 16.67
C LEU A 259 -13.73 -8.25 18.18
N SER A 260 -13.70 -6.97 18.58
CA SER A 260 -13.64 -6.61 20.00
C SER A 260 -14.79 -5.72 20.47
N THR A 261 -15.50 -6.23 21.48
CA THR A 261 -16.53 -5.54 22.28
C THR A 261 -16.03 -5.09 23.66
N LEU A 262 -14.85 -5.56 24.10
CA LEU A 262 -14.37 -5.39 25.49
C LEU A 262 -12.94 -4.84 25.61
N ALA A 263 -12.09 -4.98 24.60
CA ALA A 263 -10.74 -4.42 24.64
C ALA A 263 -10.73 -2.93 24.22
N ALA A 264 -9.79 -2.17 24.76
CA ALA A 264 -9.54 -0.81 24.29
C ALA A 264 -9.14 -0.85 22.81
N ARG A 265 -9.94 -0.23 21.95
CA ARG A 265 -9.62 -0.09 20.53
C ARG A 265 -8.47 0.92 20.36
N PRO A 266 -7.50 0.68 19.45
CA PRO A 266 -6.50 1.69 19.14
C PRO A 266 -7.19 2.98 18.65
N PRO A 267 -6.65 4.17 18.98
CA PRO A 267 -7.20 5.42 18.47
C PRO A 267 -7.15 5.42 16.94
N TRP A 268 -8.28 5.83 16.34
CA TRP A 268 -8.34 6.12 14.92
C TRP A 268 -7.77 7.51 14.68
N LEU A 269 -7.04 7.64 13.58
CA LEU A 269 -6.32 8.83 13.18
C LEU A 269 -6.68 9.20 11.73
N THR A 270 -6.67 10.48 11.40
CA THR A 270 -6.82 11.00 10.03
C THR A 270 -5.82 12.13 9.76
N ILE A 271 -5.62 12.50 8.50
CA ILE A 271 -4.70 13.57 8.11
C ILE A 271 -5.50 14.88 8.00
N PRO A 272 -5.24 15.89 8.86
CA PRO A 272 -6.02 17.12 8.85
C PRO A 272 -5.77 17.89 7.54
N GLY A 273 -6.85 18.19 6.81
CA GLY A 273 -6.77 18.80 5.48
C GLY A 273 -6.63 17.81 4.31
N GLY A 274 -6.77 16.50 4.56
CA GLY A 274 -6.81 15.46 3.53
C GLY A 274 -5.48 14.77 3.27
N SER A 275 -5.56 13.51 2.88
CA SER A 275 -4.42 12.60 2.75
C SER A 275 -3.45 12.95 1.62
N GLN A 276 -3.88 13.76 0.64
CA GLN A 276 -2.99 14.37 -0.37
C GLN A 276 -1.75 15.05 0.25
N ARG A 277 -1.87 15.59 1.48
CA ARG A 277 -0.79 16.31 2.16
C ARG A 277 0.50 15.50 2.35
N TYR A 278 0.43 14.17 2.51
CA TYR A 278 1.67 13.38 2.62
C TYR A 278 2.37 13.24 1.25
N ILE A 279 1.61 13.24 0.15
CA ILE A 279 2.16 13.24 -1.21
C ILE A 279 2.88 14.56 -1.47
N ASP A 280 2.21 15.68 -1.12
CA ASP A 280 2.78 17.02 -1.25
C ASP A 280 4.06 17.17 -0.42
N ALA A 281 4.11 16.55 0.78
CA ALA A 281 5.29 16.50 1.62
C ALA A 281 6.45 15.70 0.98
N ILE A 282 6.18 14.50 0.42
CA ILE A 282 7.20 13.72 -0.32
C ILE A 282 7.78 14.54 -1.47
N VAL A 283 6.92 15.13 -2.31
CA VAL A 283 7.34 15.84 -3.53
C VAL A 283 8.09 17.13 -3.20
N SER A 284 7.63 17.89 -2.19
CA SER A 284 8.27 19.16 -1.80
C SER A 284 9.62 18.99 -1.08
N GLN A 285 9.83 17.87 -0.39
CA GLN A 285 11.08 17.57 0.32
C GLN A 285 12.11 16.82 -0.54
N TYR A 286 11.72 16.37 -1.75
CA TYR A 286 12.63 15.66 -2.64
C TYR A 286 13.70 16.59 -3.22
N PRO A 287 14.97 16.12 -3.37
CA PRO A 287 15.98 16.89 -4.10
C PRO A 287 15.53 17.18 -5.53
N LYS A 288 15.54 18.47 -5.91
CA LYS A 288 14.92 18.97 -7.17
C LYS A 288 15.47 18.31 -8.43
N ASP A 289 16.77 18.01 -8.45
CA ASP A 289 17.47 17.44 -9.61
C ASP A 289 17.56 15.90 -9.51
N LYS A 290 16.56 15.26 -8.89
CA LYS A 290 16.48 13.81 -8.69
C LYS A 290 15.09 13.19 -8.90
N LEU A 291 14.01 13.95 -8.90
CA LEU A 291 12.65 13.42 -9.04
C LEU A 291 11.96 13.97 -10.29
N HIS A 292 11.67 13.07 -11.21
CA HIS A 292 11.07 13.37 -12.51
C HIS A 292 9.68 12.74 -12.53
N ILE A 293 8.64 13.57 -12.60
CA ILE A 293 7.24 13.14 -12.45
C ILE A 293 6.53 13.26 -13.79
N HIS A 294 6.14 12.11 -14.34
CA HIS A 294 5.53 11.95 -15.65
C HIS A 294 4.04 11.61 -15.48
N THR A 295 3.21 12.64 -15.24
CA THR A 295 1.75 12.48 -15.17
C THR A 295 1.12 12.46 -16.56
N SER A 296 0.00 11.76 -16.71
CA SER A 296 -0.64 11.45 -17.99
C SER A 296 0.27 10.65 -18.94
N CYS A 297 1.14 9.82 -18.36
CA CYS A 297 2.06 8.94 -19.05
C CYS A 297 1.77 7.49 -18.66
N GLU A 298 1.06 6.78 -19.54
CA GLU A 298 0.76 5.35 -19.36
C GLU A 298 1.95 4.53 -19.86
N VAL A 299 2.60 3.77 -18.97
CA VAL A 299 3.64 2.81 -19.38
C VAL A 299 2.97 1.74 -20.25
N ALA A 300 3.56 1.47 -21.40
CA ALA A 300 2.98 0.60 -22.44
C ALA A 300 3.84 -0.66 -22.71
N ASN A 301 5.08 -0.69 -22.23
CA ASN A 301 6.01 -1.80 -22.39
C ASN A 301 7.21 -1.68 -21.43
N ILE A 302 7.70 -2.80 -20.90
CA ILE A 302 8.91 -2.86 -20.07
C ILE A 302 9.79 -4.00 -20.56
N LEU A 303 11.00 -3.68 -21.02
CA LEU A 303 11.94 -4.64 -21.61
C LEU A 303 13.15 -4.83 -20.72
N ARG A 304 13.38 -6.06 -20.28
CA ARG A 304 14.67 -6.48 -19.74
C ARG A 304 15.46 -7.17 -20.86
N PRO A 305 16.67 -6.68 -21.21
CA PRO A 305 17.55 -7.37 -22.16
C PRO A 305 17.85 -8.80 -21.70
N THR A 306 18.00 -9.71 -22.66
CA THR A 306 18.34 -11.11 -22.37
C THR A 306 19.79 -11.24 -21.89
N SER A 307 20.03 -12.28 -21.08
CA SER A 307 21.28 -12.49 -20.34
C SER A 307 22.51 -12.44 -21.24
N GLY A 308 23.53 -11.69 -20.80
CA GLY A 308 24.78 -11.45 -21.54
C GLY A 308 24.99 -10.01 -22.01
N SER A 309 24.02 -9.12 -21.79
CA SER A 309 24.15 -7.68 -22.05
C SER A 309 23.97 -6.87 -20.76
N ASP A 310 24.91 -5.97 -20.48
CA ASP A 310 24.92 -5.07 -19.31
C ASP A 310 23.97 -3.86 -19.49
N SER A 311 22.96 -4.02 -20.35
CA SER A 311 21.99 -2.99 -20.69
C SER A 311 20.83 -2.98 -19.71
N GLY A 312 20.47 -1.78 -19.26
CA GLY A 312 19.36 -1.57 -18.33
C GLY A 312 17.98 -1.92 -18.90
N VAL A 313 16.98 -1.84 -18.04
CA VAL A 313 15.57 -2.00 -18.37
C VAL A 313 15.10 -0.84 -19.25
N THR A 314 14.61 -1.13 -20.45
CA THR A 314 13.97 -0.12 -21.30
C THR A 314 12.51 0.01 -20.90
N VAL A 315 12.05 1.23 -20.62
CA VAL A 315 10.65 1.53 -20.32
C VAL A 315 10.10 2.42 -21.41
N SER A 316 8.93 2.10 -21.94
CA SER A 316 8.24 2.90 -22.96
C SER A 316 6.85 3.29 -22.49
N TRP A 317 6.44 4.54 -22.72
CA TRP A 317 5.16 5.08 -22.26
C TRP A 317 4.47 5.89 -23.36
N ILE A 318 3.15 5.99 -23.26
CA ILE A 318 2.29 6.86 -24.07
C ILE A 318 2.08 8.15 -23.28
N ASN A 319 2.62 9.26 -23.77
CA ASN A 319 2.43 10.58 -23.19
C ASN A 319 1.16 11.21 -23.79
N ALA A 320 0.07 11.25 -23.02
CA ALA A 320 -1.23 11.73 -23.48
C ALA A 320 -1.25 13.25 -23.76
N LYS A 321 -0.28 14.02 -23.25
CA LYS A 321 -0.17 15.47 -23.50
C LYS A 321 0.47 15.76 -24.86
N THR A 322 1.40 14.92 -25.32
CA THR A 322 2.07 15.04 -26.63
C THR A 322 1.46 14.12 -27.70
N ASN A 323 0.65 13.14 -27.28
CA ASN A 323 0.14 12.03 -28.09
C ASN A 323 1.27 11.25 -28.79
N ARG A 324 2.37 10.99 -28.06
CA ARG A 324 3.55 10.28 -28.56
C ARG A 324 3.87 9.07 -27.69
N ILE A 325 4.49 8.07 -28.30
CA ILE A 325 5.21 7.02 -27.59
C ILE A 325 6.63 7.53 -27.36
N GLU A 326 7.04 7.53 -26.10
CA GLU A 326 8.35 7.95 -25.61
C GLU A 326 8.99 6.75 -24.88
N GLY A 327 10.31 6.78 -24.68
CA GLY A 327 11.02 5.68 -24.03
C GLY A 327 12.44 6.05 -23.64
N ASP A 328 12.95 5.40 -22.59
CA ASP A 328 14.27 5.64 -22.00
C ASP A 328 14.78 4.35 -21.31
N VAL A 329 16.07 4.31 -20.98
CA VAL A 329 16.73 3.17 -20.34
C VAL A 329 17.05 3.48 -18.88
N PHE A 330 16.68 2.55 -18.01
CA PHE A 330 16.80 2.64 -16.56
C PHE A 330 17.65 1.49 -16.03
N GLU A 331 18.40 1.69 -14.95
CA GLU A 331 19.13 0.59 -14.31
C GLU A 331 18.15 -0.41 -13.70
N HIS A 332 17.08 0.10 -13.08
CA HIS A 332 16.00 -0.68 -12.47
C HIS A 332 14.62 -0.11 -12.80
N ALA A 333 13.60 -0.97 -12.78
CA ALA A 333 12.19 -0.59 -12.81
C ALA A 333 11.47 -1.19 -11.60
N ILE A 334 10.69 -0.37 -10.90
CA ILE A 334 9.85 -0.74 -9.76
C ILE A 334 8.39 -0.71 -10.24
N LEU A 335 7.69 -1.83 -10.11
CA LEU A 335 6.27 -1.94 -10.45
C LEU A 335 5.44 -1.65 -9.20
N ALA A 336 4.67 -0.56 -9.23
CA ALA A 336 3.82 -0.07 -8.14
C ALA A 336 2.37 0.19 -8.61
N CYS A 337 1.97 -0.54 -9.64
CA CYS A 337 0.62 -0.65 -10.20
C CYS A 337 -0.04 -1.98 -9.80
N HIS A 338 -1.27 -2.25 -10.23
CA HIS A 338 -1.98 -3.48 -9.89
C HIS A 338 -1.42 -4.72 -10.65
N GLY A 339 -1.63 -5.92 -10.11
CA GLY A 339 -1.06 -7.15 -10.69
C GLY A 339 -1.58 -7.49 -12.10
N ASP A 340 -2.85 -7.19 -12.35
CA ASP A 340 -3.49 -7.26 -13.67
C ASP A 340 -2.96 -6.21 -14.66
N GLU A 341 -2.47 -5.07 -14.17
CA GLU A 341 -1.74 -4.09 -14.98
C GLU A 341 -0.29 -4.51 -15.26
N VAL A 342 0.36 -5.23 -14.33
CA VAL A 342 1.76 -5.70 -14.49
C VAL A 342 1.89 -6.71 -15.62
N LEU A 343 0.97 -7.67 -15.73
CA LEU A 343 1.08 -8.76 -16.70
C LEU A 343 1.18 -8.26 -18.16
N PRO A 344 0.29 -7.40 -18.69
CA PRO A 344 0.39 -6.86 -20.05
C PRO A 344 1.71 -6.11 -20.33
N LEU A 345 2.32 -5.49 -19.32
CA LEU A 345 3.58 -4.74 -19.47
C LEU A 345 4.81 -5.64 -19.66
N LEU A 346 4.74 -6.88 -19.16
CA LEU A 346 5.82 -7.87 -19.22
C LEU A 346 5.58 -8.93 -20.31
N ALA A 347 4.33 -9.38 -20.51
CA ALA A 347 3.96 -10.46 -21.42
C ALA A 347 4.36 -10.21 -22.88
N LYS A 348 4.55 -8.95 -23.28
CA LYS A 348 4.86 -8.57 -24.65
C LYS A 348 6.24 -9.06 -25.13
N HIS A 349 7.10 -9.54 -24.23
CA HIS A 349 8.46 -10.00 -24.53
C HIS A 349 8.85 -11.35 -23.91
N GLY A 350 8.04 -12.38 -24.15
CA GLY A 350 8.59 -13.71 -24.42
C GLY A 350 9.02 -14.55 -23.23
N THR A 351 8.15 -14.71 -22.22
CA THR A 351 7.99 -16.06 -21.66
C THR A 351 7.74 -17.02 -22.83
N GLN A 352 8.35 -18.21 -22.81
CA GLN A 352 8.22 -19.14 -23.94
C GLN A 352 6.76 -19.49 -24.17
N GLN A 353 6.16 -18.97 -25.25
CA GLN A 353 4.75 -19.17 -25.59
C GLN A 353 4.39 -20.67 -25.71
N LYS A 354 5.40 -21.53 -25.96
CA LYS A 354 5.30 -22.99 -25.86
C LYS A 354 4.91 -23.52 -24.48
N GLN A 355 5.49 -23.02 -23.39
CA GLN A 355 5.17 -23.52 -22.05
C GLN A 355 3.75 -23.12 -21.63
N LEU A 356 3.33 -21.88 -21.93
CA LEU A 356 1.93 -21.47 -21.71
C LEU A 356 0.95 -22.29 -22.56
N GLN A 357 1.22 -22.49 -23.85
CA GLN A 357 0.32 -23.26 -24.73
C GLN A 357 0.21 -24.74 -24.33
N GLU A 358 1.28 -25.37 -23.84
CA GLU A 358 1.23 -26.75 -23.35
C GLU A 358 0.49 -26.88 -22.00
N ALA A 359 0.56 -25.86 -21.13
CA ALA A 359 -0.22 -25.80 -19.89
C ALA A 359 -1.71 -25.56 -20.14
N THR A 360 -2.06 -24.54 -20.94
CA THR A 360 -3.47 -24.20 -21.25
C THR A 360 -4.20 -25.32 -21.98
N SER A 361 -3.48 -26.18 -22.71
CA SER A 361 -4.07 -27.31 -23.44
C SER A 361 -4.33 -28.56 -22.59
N LYS A 362 -3.89 -28.59 -21.32
CA LYS A 362 -4.03 -29.75 -20.42
C LYS A 362 -4.79 -29.48 -19.13
N GLU A 363 -4.88 -28.23 -18.68
CA GLU A 363 -5.28 -27.90 -17.30
C GLU A 363 -6.49 -26.95 -17.21
N GLN A 364 -7.35 -26.92 -18.23
CA GLN A 364 -8.41 -25.91 -18.41
C GLN A 364 -9.59 -25.95 -17.40
N GLU A 365 -9.46 -26.66 -16.27
CA GLU A 365 -10.56 -26.91 -15.30
C GLU A 365 -10.16 -26.92 -13.80
N ARG A 366 -8.96 -26.47 -13.39
CA ARG A 366 -8.56 -26.52 -11.97
C ARG A 366 -8.01 -25.21 -11.40
N LEU A 367 -8.79 -24.63 -10.49
CA LEU A 367 -8.30 -23.68 -9.48
C LEU A 367 -7.36 -24.42 -8.52
N THR A 368 -6.10 -24.00 -8.45
CA THR A 368 -5.10 -24.54 -7.52
C THR A 368 -5.07 -23.72 -6.23
N LYS A 369 -4.84 -24.39 -5.09
CA LYS A 369 -4.68 -23.70 -3.80
C LYS A 369 -3.33 -22.97 -3.76
N SER A 370 -3.36 -21.64 -3.88
CA SER A 370 -2.24 -20.80 -3.47
C SER A 370 -1.95 -20.94 -1.98
N ALA A 371 -0.70 -20.77 -1.56
CA ALA A 371 -0.30 -20.85 -0.17
C ALA A 371 -0.85 -19.65 0.64
N SER A 372 -1.64 -19.96 1.67
CA SER A 372 -2.06 -19.06 2.75
C SER A 372 -2.56 -17.65 2.36
N GLY A 373 -3.89 -17.50 2.23
CA GLY A 373 -4.58 -16.25 2.55
C GLY A 373 -4.75 -15.19 1.45
N VAL A 374 -4.29 -15.46 0.22
CA VAL A 374 -4.58 -14.62 -0.96
C VAL A 374 -5.83 -15.18 -1.69
N PRO A 375 -6.75 -14.36 -2.23
CA PRO A 375 -7.86 -14.84 -3.07
C PRO A 375 -7.35 -15.67 -4.25
N TYR A 376 -8.24 -16.49 -4.84
CA TYR A 376 -7.91 -17.42 -5.92
C TYR A 376 -7.07 -16.80 -7.04
N VAL A 377 -5.78 -17.08 -6.99
CA VAL A 377 -4.79 -16.73 -8.01
C VAL A 377 -4.96 -17.74 -9.14
N SER A 378 -5.12 -17.27 -10.38
CA SER A 378 -5.14 -18.15 -11.55
C SER A 378 -3.79 -18.89 -11.67
N GLN A 379 -3.78 -20.09 -12.26
CA GLN A 379 -2.52 -20.82 -12.46
C GLN A 379 -1.53 -19.99 -13.30
N GLU A 380 -2.03 -19.16 -14.23
CA GLU A 380 -1.25 -18.21 -15.01
C GLU A 380 -0.54 -17.18 -14.12
N GLU A 381 -1.25 -16.50 -13.20
CA GLU A 381 -0.65 -15.60 -12.21
C GLU A 381 0.35 -16.31 -11.28
N LEU A 382 0.10 -17.57 -10.93
CA LEU A 382 0.97 -18.37 -10.07
C LEU A 382 2.28 -18.76 -10.79
N ASP A 383 2.20 -19.08 -12.08
CA ASP A 383 3.35 -19.31 -12.95
C ASP A 383 4.14 -18.02 -13.21
N ILE A 384 3.45 -16.87 -13.31
CA ILE A 384 4.08 -15.53 -13.34
C ILE A 384 4.86 -15.27 -12.05
N PHE A 385 4.29 -15.57 -10.87
CA PHE A 385 5.01 -15.41 -9.60
C PHE A 385 6.26 -16.29 -9.48
N ASN A 386 6.25 -17.48 -10.11
CA ASN A 386 7.41 -18.36 -10.17
C ASN A 386 8.46 -17.95 -11.23
N ALA A 387 8.09 -17.13 -12.22
CA ALA A 387 9.00 -16.63 -13.24
C ALA A 387 9.91 -15.47 -12.75
N PHE A 388 9.67 -14.92 -11.56
CA PHE A 388 10.51 -13.85 -10.98
C PHE A 388 11.79 -14.40 -10.32
N GLU A 389 12.88 -14.50 -11.09
CA GLU A 389 14.22 -14.38 -10.49
C GLU A 389 14.46 -12.95 -9.99
N THR A 390 13.96 -12.68 -8.78
CA THR A 390 14.31 -11.49 -8.01
C THR A 390 15.78 -11.57 -7.60
N THR A 391 16.53 -10.49 -7.83
CA THR A 391 17.92 -10.38 -7.34
C THR A 391 17.92 -10.33 -5.81
N LYS A 392 18.14 -11.51 -5.20
CA LYS A 392 18.24 -11.77 -3.75
C LYS A 392 16.97 -11.52 -2.93
N THR A 393 16.04 -12.48 -2.96
CA THR A 393 15.25 -12.77 -1.75
C THR A 393 16.18 -13.45 -0.73
N SER A 394 16.74 -12.69 0.21
CA SER A 394 17.62 -13.21 1.27
C SER A 394 16.81 -13.93 2.36
N ALA A 395 16.27 -15.09 2.03
CA ALA A 395 15.66 -16.04 2.96
C ALA A 395 16.39 -17.38 2.86
N THR A 396 17.67 -17.39 3.26
CA THR A 396 18.47 -18.61 3.29
C THR A 396 17.90 -19.56 4.34
N SER A 397 17.20 -20.59 3.87
CA SER A 397 16.78 -21.73 4.70
C SER A 397 17.99 -22.37 5.38
N THR A 398 18.16 -22.12 6.67
CA THR A 398 18.99 -22.95 7.56
C THR A 398 18.10 -23.96 8.28
N ARG A 399 17.70 -24.99 7.54
CA ARG A 399 17.52 -26.32 8.15
C ARG A 399 18.89 -26.75 8.68
N THR A 400 19.11 -26.63 9.98
CA THR A 400 20.18 -27.35 10.68
C THR A 400 19.56 -28.20 11.76
N SER A 401 19.73 -29.51 11.60
CA SER A 401 19.52 -30.51 12.63
C SER A 401 20.38 -30.20 13.87
N HIS A 402 19.75 -30.05 15.03
CA HIS A 402 19.88 -30.99 16.16
C HIS A 402 18.90 -30.66 17.28
#